data_AF-A0AAN9LDZ1-F1
#
_entry.id   AF-A0AAN9LDZ1-F1
#
_cell.length_a   1.000
_cell.length_b   1.000
_cell.length_c   1.000
_cell.angle_alpha   90.00
_cell.angle_beta   90.00
_cell.angle_gamma   90.00
#
_symmetry.space_group_name_H-M   'P 1'
#
loop_
_entity.id
_entity.type
_entity.pdbx_description
1 polymer ?
#
loop_
_entity_poly.entity_id
_entity_poly.type
_entity_poly.pdbx_seq_one_letter_code
_entity_poly.pdbx_strand_id
1 'polypeptide(L)'
;MEGGGGTLSEIHQSAKKLLLRSRDGLERLERLEYSATAGTGADTELSFAVKKDITQIQSLCVEMDRLWRSVAAKPQRDLWKRKVEQIAEEAESLRASLDKYNLRNQKRMREANERAELLERANGDSAHVLRIFDEEAQALHSVRTSARELENANAIGEAILSSIHGQRERLKSAHRKALDILNTVGISNSVLRLIERRNRVDQWIKYAGMLLTVIFLFAFVFWRH
;
A
#
# COMPACT_ATOMS: atom_id res chain seq x y z
N MET A 1 -10.36 -29.50 6.22
CA MET A 1 -10.60 -28.10 5.83
C MET A 1 -9.27 -27.37 5.79
N GLU A 2 -8.56 -27.39 4.66
CA GLU A 2 -7.18 -26.86 4.49
C GLU A 2 -7.11 -25.59 3.61
N GLY A 3 -8.24 -24.97 3.26
CA GLY A 3 -8.30 -23.97 2.18
C GLY A 3 -7.85 -22.54 2.50
N GLY A 4 -7.65 -22.15 3.76
CA GLY A 4 -7.43 -20.73 4.12
C GLY A 4 -6.00 -20.21 3.93
N GLY A 5 -5.00 -21.10 3.91
CA GLY A 5 -3.58 -20.70 3.90
C GLY A 5 -3.06 -20.26 2.53
N GLY A 6 -3.58 -20.85 1.45
CA GLY A 6 -3.16 -20.55 0.08
C GLY A 6 -3.57 -19.15 -0.35
N THR A 7 -4.86 -18.84 -0.19
CA THR A 7 -5.46 -17.57 -0.64
C THR A 7 -4.82 -16.37 0.05
N LEU A 8 -4.58 -16.46 1.37
CA LEU A 8 -3.97 -15.35 2.12
C LEU A 8 -2.49 -15.14 1.73
N SER A 9 -1.78 -16.23 1.41
CA SER A 9 -0.39 -16.14 0.92
C SER A 9 -0.30 -15.51 -0.46
N GLU A 10 -1.24 -15.82 -1.35
CA GLU A 10 -1.33 -15.21 -2.68
C GLU A 10 -1.61 -13.71 -2.60
N ILE A 11 -2.58 -13.30 -1.77
CA ILE A 11 -2.90 -11.89 -1.55
C ILE A 11 -1.70 -11.15 -0.96
N HIS A 12 -1.01 -11.75 0.01
CA HIS A 12 0.23 -11.19 0.58
C HIS A 12 1.33 -11.00 -0.48
N GLN A 13 1.54 -11.98 -1.36
CA GLN A 13 2.53 -11.88 -2.43
C GLN A 13 2.17 -10.79 -3.44
N SER A 14 0.89 -10.69 -3.80
CA SER A 14 0.38 -9.63 -4.66
C SER A 14 0.60 -8.24 -4.05
N ALA A 15 0.26 -8.07 -2.77
CA ALA A 15 0.50 -6.83 -2.03
C ALA A 15 1.99 -6.46 -1.99
N LYS A 16 2.88 -7.42 -1.74
CA LYS A 16 4.34 -7.16 -1.78
C LYS A 16 4.84 -6.78 -3.17
N LYS A 17 4.33 -7.40 -4.23
CA LYS A 17 4.70 -7.05 -5.60
C LYS A 17 4.28 -5.63 -5.94
N LEU A 18 3.08 -5.23 -5.53
CA LEU A 18 2.60 -3.85 -5.69
C LEU A 18 3.40 -2.86 -4.84
N LEU A 19 3.77 -3.21 -3.60
CA LEU A 19 4.63 -2.37 -2.75
C LEU A 19 5.97 -2.07 -3.43
N LEU A 20 6.64 -3.10 -3.94
CA LEU A 20 7.92 -2.94 -4.65
C LEU A 20 7.76 -2.07 -5.90
N ARG A 21 6.70 -2.29 -6.68
CA ARG A 21 6.39 -1.47 -7.87
C ARG A 21 6.12 -0.01 -7.50
N SER A 22 5.35 0.23 -6.45
CA SER A 22 5.04 1.57 -5.95
C SER A 22 6.30 2.28 -5.44
N ARG A 23 7.21 1.55 -4.78
CA ARG A 23 8.49 2.10 -4.32
C ARG A 23 9.38 2.49 -5.48
N ASP A 24 9.54 1.62 -6.48
CA ASP A 24 10.32 1.92 -7.70
C ASP A 24 9.73 3.12 -8.46
N GLY A 25 8.41 3.18 -8.60
CA GLY A 25 7.73 4.32 -9.22
C GLY A 25 7.97 5.62 -8.46
N LEU A 26 7.97 5.59 -7.13
CA LEU A 26 8.28 6.75 -6.29
C LEU A 26 9.75 7.17 -6.41
N GLU A 27 10.69 6.23 -6.36
CA GLU A 27 12.12 6.51 -6.58
C GLU A 27 12.37 7.13 -7.97
N ARG A 28 11.62 6.68 -8.98
CA ARG A 28 11.68 7.26 -10.33
C ARG A 28 11.11 8.68 -10.38
N LEU A 29 10.00 8.95 -9.69
CA LEU A 29 9.44 10.30 -9.55
C LEU A 29 10.43 11.25 -8.89
N GLU A 30 11.09 10.80 -7.81
CA GLU A 30 12.12 11.60 -7.14
C GLU A 30 13.33 11.85 -8.06
N ARG A 31 13.79 10.85 -8.82
CA ARG A 31 14.88 11.05 -9.81
C ARG A 31 14.50 12.05 -10.91
N LEU A 32 13.27 11.98 -11.40
CA LEU A 32 12.75 12.91 -12.40
C LEU A 32 12.58 14.32 -11.83
N GLU A 33 12.33 14.46 -10.52
CA GLU A 33 12.29 15.73 -9.80
C GLU A 33 13.63 16.48 -9.83
N TYR A 34 14.74 15.75 -9.70
CA TYR A 34 16.09 16.31 -9.73
C TYR A 34 16.62 16.50 -11.17
N SER A 35 15.94 15.92 -12.16
CA SER A 35 16.20 16.15 -13.58
C SER A 35 15.57 17.47 -14.03
N ALA A 36 16.25 18.21 -14.91
CA ALA A 36 15.76 19.49 -15.46
C ALA A 36 14.47 19.38 -16.29
N THR A 37 13.93 18.16 -16.46
CA THR A 37 12.64 17.85 -17.12
C THR A 37 11.45 17.83 -16.15
N ALA A 38 11.60 18.36 -14.93
CA ALA A 38 10.54 18.40 -13.93
C ALA A 38 9.29 19.13 -14.46
N GLY A 39 8.16 18.42 -14.54
CA GLY A 39 6.87 19.00 -14.95
C GLY A 39 6.31 18.47 -16.27
N THR A 40 6.81 17.34 -16.78
CA THR A 40 6.21 16.70 -17.97
C THR A 40 4.95 15.91 -17.58
N GLY A 41 4.01 15.74 -18.51
CA GLY A 41 2.81 14.92 -18.30
C GLY A 41 3.11 13.47 -17.85
N ALA A 42 4.30 12.96 -18.19
CA ALA A 42 4.78 11.65 -17.77
C ALA A 42 4.98 11.53 -16.24
N ASP A 43 5.42 12.61 -15.58
CA ASP A 43 5.58 12.65 -14.12
C ASP A 43 4.19 12.56 -13.45
N THR A 44 3.20 13.24 -14.03
CA THR A 44 1.82 13.24 -13.54
C THR A 44 1.18 11.87 -13.71
N GLU A 45 1.36 11.22 -14.86
CA GLU A 45 0.86 9.87 -15.13
C GLU A 45 1.51 8.83 -14.19
N LEU A 46 2.82 8.91 -13.99
CA LEU A 46 3.54 8.02 -13.07
C LEU A 46 3.08 8.22 -11.62
N SER A 47 2.89 9.47 -11.18
CA SER A 47 2.36 9.78 -9.84
C SER A 47 0.96 9.20 -9.62
N PHE A 48 0.11 9.25 -10.65
CA PHE A 48 -1.22 8.68 -10.63
C PHE A 48 -1.17 7.15 -10.56
N ALA A 49 -0.29 6.51 -11.33
CA ALA A 49 -0.07 5.07 -11.29
C ALA A 49 0.40 4.60 -9.91
N VAL A 50 1.38 5.28 -9.30
CA VAL A 50 1.86 4.99 -7.94
C VAL A 50 0.73 5.15 -6.92
N LYS A 51 -0.05 6.23 -7.02
CA LYS A 51 -1.22 6.45 -6.15
C LYS A 51 -2.24 5.31 -6.26
N LYS A 52 -2.53 4.86 -7.49
CA LYS A 52 -3.44 3.74 -7.76
C LYS A 52 -2.93 2.45 -7.12
N ASP A 53 -1.66 2.13 -7.30
CA ASP A 53 -1.04 0.94 -6.71
C ASP A 53 -1.10 0.97 -5.18
N ILE A 54 -0.87 2.13 -4.55
CA ILE A 54 -1.03 2.32 -3.09
C ILE A 54 -2.46 2.04 -2.64
N THR A 55 -3.48 2.57 -3.34
CA THR A 55 -4.88 2.29 -2.99
C THR A 55 -5.24 0.82 -3.15
N GLN A 56 -4.67 0.15 -4.15
CA GLN A 56 -4.85 -1.29 -4.34
C GLN A 56 -4.22 -2.08 -3.18
N ILE A 57 -3.01 -1.72 -2.73
CA ILE A 57 -2.37 -2.34 -1.56
C ILE A 57 -3.24 -2.18 -0.31
N GLN A 58 -3.80 -1.00 -0.07
CA GLN A 58 -4.72 -0.76 1.06
C GLN A 58 -5.96 -1.67 1.00
N SER A 59 -6.54 -1.88 -0.19
CA SER A 59 -7.67 -2.80 -0.37
C SER A 59 -7.30 -4.25 -0.06
N LEU A 60 -6.10 -4.70 -0.50
CA LEU A 60 -5.60 -6.05 -0.21
C LEU A 60 -5.31 -6.23 1.29
N CYS A 61 -4.81 -5.20 1.97
CA CYS A 61 -4.63 -5.24 3.42
C CYS A 61 -5.96 -5.47 4.15
N VAL A 62 -7.04 -4.80 3.75
CA VAL A 62 -8.39 -4.99 4.32
C VAL A 62 -8.90 -6.42 4.08
N GLU A 63 -8.69 -6.96 2.88
CA GLU A 63 -9.07 -8.32 2.54
C GLU A 63 -8.30 -9.36 3.37
N MET A 64 -6.97 -9.20 3.47
CA MET A 64 -6.14 -10.03 4.33
C MET A 64 -6.56 -9.92 5.80
N ASP A 65 -6.98 -8.73 6.24
CA ASP A 65 -7.45 -8.47 7.60
C ASP A 65 -8.68 -9.29 7.99
N ARG A 66 -9.60 -9.44 7.04
CA ARG A 66 -10.78 -10.29 7.18
C ARG A 66 -10.39 -11.76 7.23
N LEU A 67 -9.50 -12.18 6.35
CA LEU A 67 -9.12 -13.58 6.19
C LEU A 67 -8.27 -14.11 7.35
N TRP A 68 -7.31 -13.34 7.89
CA TRP A 68 -6.49 -13.84 9.00
C TRP A 68 -7.31 -14.04 10.27
N ARG A 69 -8.36 -13.24 10.52
CA ARG A 69 -9.27 -13.42 11.66
C ARG A 69 -10.00 -14.76 11.62
N SER A 70 -10.23 -15.31 10.43
CA SER A 70 -10.86 -16.62 10.23
C SER A 70 -9.91 -17.82 10.45
N VAL A 71 -8.61 -17.57 10.67
CA VAL A 71 -7.61 -18.63 10.88
C VAL A 71 -7.75 -19.22 12.30
N ALA A 72 -8.03 -20.52 12.37
CA ALA A 72 -8.26 -21.26 13.62
C ALA A 72 -7.02 -21.33 14.52
N ALA A 73 -5.83 -21.53 13.94
CA ALA A 73 -4.60 -21.67 14.70
C ALA A 73 -4.09 -20.31 15.23
N LYS A 74 -4.13 -20.11 16.57
CA LYS A 74 -3.63 -18.88 17.23
C LYS A 74 -2.23 -18.42 16.76
N PRO A 75 -1.18 -19.28 16.71
CA PRO A 75 0.15 -18.82 16.31
C PRO A 75 0.23 -18.38 14.83
N GLN A 76 -0.52 -19.05 13.95
CA GLN A 76 -0.59 -18.69 12.53
C GLN A 76 -1.38 -17.39 12.33
N ARG A 77 -2.43 -17.18 13.12
CA ARG A 77 -3.20 -15.95 13.14
C ARG A 77 -2.36 -14.76 13.56
N ASP A 78 -1.59 -14.88 14.63
CA ASP A 78 -0.72 -13.80 15.13
C ASP A 78 0.41 -13.47 14.14
N LEU A 79 0.94 -14.48 13.44
CA LEU A 79 1.90 -14.27 12.35
C LEU A 79 1.29 -13.44 11.22
N TRP A 80 0.09 -13.81 10.76
CA TRP A 80 -0.55 -13.13 9.65
C TRP A 80 -0.99 -11.72 10.00
N LYS A 81 -1.45 -11.50 11.24
CA LYS A 81 -1.70 -10.17 11.77
C LYS A 81 -0.47 -9.27 11.64
N ARG A 82 0.70 -9.72 12.10
CA ARG A 82 1.96 -8.94 12.00
C ARG A 82 2.35 -8.66 10.55
N LYS A 83 2.16 -9.62 9.64
CA LYS A 83 2.47 -9.43 8.22
C LYS A 83 1.57 -8.39 7.55
N VAL A 84 0.27 -8.38 7.89
CA VAL A 84 -0.66 -7.37 7.38
C VAL A 84 -0.33 -6.00 7.93
N GLU A 85 -0.06 -5.90 9.24
CA GLU A 85 0.37 -4.66 9.89
C GLU A 85 1.62 -4.08 9.20
N GLN A 86 2.63 -4.91 8.90
CA GLN A 86 3.82 -4.48 8.19
C GLN A 86 3.52 -3.91 6.79
N ILE A 87 2.72 -4.62 5.98
CA ILE A 87 2.35 -4.16 4.62
C ILE A 87 1.57 -2.84 4.68
N ALA A 88 0.67 -2.70 5.66
CA ALA A 88 -0.10 -1.48 5.87
C ALA A 88 0.79 -0.29 6.24
N GLU A 89 1.73 -0.47 7.16
CA GLU A 89 2.71 0.57 7.55
C GLU A 89 3.59 0.98 6.37
N GLU A 90 4.11 0.01 5.60
CA GLU A 90 4.89 0.31 4.40
C GLU A 90 4.07 1.09 3.36
N ALA A 91 2.81 0.73 3.13
CA ALA A 91 1.91 1.43 2.22
C ALA A 91 1.60 2.87 2.68
N GLU A 92 1.38 3.08 3.98
CA GLU A 92 1.18 4.41 4.56
C GLU A 92 2.44 5.27 4.43
N SER A 93 3.62 4.69 4.64
CA SER A 93 4.89 5.40 4.48
C SER A 93 5.10 5.87 3.03
N LEU A 94 4.83 5.01 2.04
CA LEU A 94 4.90 5.34 0.62
C LEU A 94 3.89 6.42 0.25
N ARG A 95 2.67 6.34 0.80
CA ARG A 95 1.64 7.36 0.60
C ARG A 95 2.07 8.71 1.12
N ALA A 96 2.59 8.78 2.33
CA ALA A 96 3.07 10.02 2.93
C ALA A 96 4.21 10.65 2.12
N SER A 97 5.10 9.83 1.56
CA SER A 97 6.17 10.30 0.67
C SER A 97 5.62 10.82 -0.66
N LEU A 98 4.67 10.12 -1.27
CA LEU A 98 4.01 10.56 -2.50
C LEU A 98 3.23 11.87 -2.31
N ASP A 99 2.54 12.03 -1.18
CA ASP A 99 1.80 13.27 -0.87
C ASP A 99 2.75 14.46 -0.71
N LYS A 100 3.93 14.26 -0.08
CA LYS A 100 4.98 15.29 0.00
C LYS A 100 5.53 15.65 -1.38
N TYR A 101 5.78 14.67 -2.24
CA TYR A 101 6.19 14.89 -3.62
C TYR A 101 5.16 15.72 -4.38
N ASN A 102 3.88 15.32 -4.34
CA ASN A 102 2.79 16.02 -5.02
C ASN A 102 2.62 17.46 -4.52
N LEU A 103 2.72 17.68 -3.20
CA LEU A 103 2.65 19.03 -2.63
C LEU A 103 3.78 19.93 -3.14
N ARG A 104 5.01 19.40 -3.19
CA ARG A 104 6.17 20.13 -3.75
C ARG A 104 6.02 20.41 -5.24
N ASN A 105 5.49 19.45 -5.99
CA ASN A 105 5.25 19.62 -7.43
C ASN A 105 4.15 20.66 -7.69
N GLN A 106 3.04 20.57 -6.97
CA GLN A 106 1.93 21.53 -7.07
C GLN A 106 2.38 22.95 -6.67
N LYS A 107 3.18 23.09 -5.62
CA LYS A 107 3.73 24.39 -5.22
C LYS A 107 4.57 25.02 -6.35
N ARG A 108 5.45 24.23 -6.98
CA ARG A 108 6.24 24.69 -8.14
C ARG A 108 5.38 25.05 -9.33
N MET A 109 4.35 24.27 -9.65
CA MET A 109 3.41 24.59 -10.72
C MET A 109 2.68 25.91 -10.46
N ARG A 110 2.27 26.18 -9.21
CA ARG A 110 1.67 27.47 -8.84
C ARG A 110 2.65 28.62 -8.99
N GLU A 111 3.87 28.47 -8.49
CA GLU A 111 4.92 29.49 -8.64
C GLU A 111 5.26 29.76 -10.12
N ALA A 112 5.26 28.73 -10.97
CA ALA A 112 5.49 28.87 -12.40
C ALA A 112 4.32 29.58 -13.11
N ASN A 113 3.08 29.26 -12.75
CA ASN A 113 1.90 29.95 -13.27
C ASN A 113 1.85 31.41 -12.84
N GLU A 114 2.10 31.72 -11.56
CA GLU A 114 2.17 33.09 -11.06
C GLU A 114 3.26 33.89 -11.80
N ARG A 115 4.42 33.28 -12.08
CA ARG A 115 5.46 33.92 -12.91
C ARG A 115 5.01 34.14 -14.35
N ALA A 116 4.31 33.18 -14.96
CA ALA A 116 3.79 33.32 -16.31
C ALA A 116 2.75 34.45 -16.39
N GLU A 117 1.84 34.56 -15.41
CA GLU A 117 0.85 35.64 -15.31
C GLU A 117 1.51 37.01 -15.13
N LEU A 118 2.58 37.11 -14.32
CA LEU A 118 3.32 38.36 -14.15
C LEU A 118 4.08 38.76 -15.44
N LEU A 119 4.64 37.80 -16.15
CA LEU A 119 5.30 38.01 -17.45
C LEU A 119 4.29 38.38 -18.55
N GLU A 120 3.13 37.73 -18.56
CA GLU A 120 2.02 38.06 -19.46
C GLU A 120 1.53 39.48 -19.22
N ARG A 121 1.34 39.87 -17.96
CA ARG A 121 0.95 41.23 -17.60
C ARG A 121 2.02 42.27 -17.98
N ALA A 122 3.30 41.94 -17.81
CA ALA A 122 4.40 42.81 -18.24
C ALA A 122 4.51 42.94 -19.76
N ASN A 123 4.15 41.89 -20.52
CA ASN A 123 4.15 41.88 -21.98
C ASN A 123 2.85 42.46 -22.57
N GLY A 124 1.77 42.52 -21.79
CA GLY A 124 0.42 42.98 -22.16
C GLY A 124 0.27 44.50 -22.29
N ASP A 125 1.22 45.31 -21.81
CA ASP A 125 1.19 46.78 -21.94
C ASP A 125 1.26 47.24 -23.42
N SER A 126 1.68 46.36 -24.33
CA SER A 126 1.77 46.64 -25.78
C SER A 126 0.60 46.07 -26.62
N ALA A 127 -0.29 45.24 -26.03
CA ALA A 127 -1.32 44.49 -26.76
C ALA A 127 -2.76 44.67 -26.21
N HIS A 128 -2.96 45.69 -25.36
CA HIS A 128 -4.11 45.80 -24.46
C HIS A 128 -5.48 46.03 -25.13
N VAL A 129 -5.56 46.42 -26.41
CA VAL A 129 -6.85 46.87 -27.01
C VAL A 129 -7.61 45.78 -27.79
N LEU A 130 -6.95 44.73 -28.30
CA LEU A 130 -7.63 43.76 -29.20
C LEU A 130 -8.08 42.45 -28.53
N ARG A 131 -7.62 42.12 -27.32
CA ARG A 131 -7.89 40.81 -26.65
C ARG A 131 -9.05 40.81 -25.66
N ILE A 132 -9.46 41.98 -25.16
CA ILE A 132 -10.45 42.11 -24.08
C ILE A 132 -11.80 41.46 -24.44
N PHE A 133 -12.15 41.33 -25.72
CA PHE A 133 -13.44 40.74 -26.14
C PHE A 133 -13.43 39.23 -26.43
N ASP A 134 -12.26 38.59 -26.64
CA ASP A 134 -12.18 37.15 -26.95
C ASP A 134 -11.78 36.30 -25.72
N GLU A 135 -11.15 36.94 -24.73
CA GLU A 135 -10.64 36.32 -23.51
C GLU A 135 -11.74 35.95 -22.49
N GLU A 136 -12.83 36.74 -22.40
CA GLU A 136 -13.95 36.44 -21.48
C GLU A 136 -14.74 35.19 -21.90
N ALA A 137 -14.90 34.94 -23.20
CA ALA A 137 -15.64 33.78 -23.70
C ALA A 137 -14.83 32.47 -23.54
N GLN A 138 -13.52 32.52 -23.71
CA GLN A 138 -12.61 31.38 -23.52
C GLN A 138 -12.36 31.06 -22.04
N ALA A 139 -12.26 32.10 -21.19
CA ALA A 139 -12.09 31.94 -19.74
C ALA A 139 -13.31 31.26 -19.09
N LEU A 140 -14.54 31.55 -19.54
CA LEU A 140 -15.73 30.86 -19.04
C LEU A 140 -15.74 29.36 -19.40
N HIS A 141 -15.20 29.00 -20.58
CA HIS A 141 -15.14 27.60 -20.99
C HIS A 141 -14.05 26.82 -20.26
N SER A 142 -12.90 27.44 -19.95
CA SER A 142 -11.85 26.84 -19.14
C SER A 142 -12.28 26.69 -17.68
N VAL A 143 -12.91 27.71 -17.08
CA VAL A 143 -13.44 27.65 -15.70
C VAL A 143 -14.49 26.54 -15.54
N ARG A 144 -15.36 26.35 -16.53
CA ARG A 144 -16.39 25.29 -16.47
C ARG A 144 -15.81 23.88 -16.60
N THR A 145 -14.71 23.74 -17.33
CA THR A 145 -13.99 22.47 -17.49
C THR A 145 -13.18 22.16 -16.23
N SER A 146 -12.46 23.16 -15.69
CA SER A 146 -11.75 23.06 -14.42
C SER A 146 -12.68 22.85 -13.22
N ALA A 147 -13.89 23.43 -13.21
CA ALA A 147 -14.87 23.19 -12.16
C ALA A 147 -15.36 21.72 -12.15
N ARG A 148 -15.59 21.12 -13.32
CA ARG A 148 -15.96 19.70 -13.42
C ARG A 148 -14.82 18.76 -13.02
N GLU A 149 -13.59 19.08 -13.37
CA GLU A 149 -12.43 18.30 -12.95
C GLU A 149 -12.17 18.44 -11.44
N LEU A 150 -12.40 19.62 -10.87
CA LEU A 150 -12.32 19.88 -9.43
C LEU A 150 -13.46 19.18 -8.66
N GLU A 151 -14.68 19.18 -9.16
CA GLU A 151 -15.80 18.43 -8.55
C GLU A 151 -15.54 16.93 -8.54
N ASN A 152 -15.00 16.38 -9.63
CA ASN A 152 -14.61 14.97 -9.67
C ASN A 152 -13.46 14.66 -8.69
N ALA A 153 -12.47 15.56 -8.58
CA ALA A 153 -11.39 15.42 -7.60
C ALA A 153 -11.89 15.55 -6.14
N ASN A 154 -12.87 16.41 -5.90
CA ASN A 154 -13.49 16.58 -4.58
C ASN A 154 -14.36 15.37 -4.21
N ALA A 155 -15.15 14.83 -5.13
CA ALA A 155 -15.94 13.62 -4.93
C ALA A 155 -15.04 12.39 -4.65
N ILE A 156 -13.91 12.28 -5.35
CA ILE A 156 -12.89 11.26 -5.08
C ILE A 156 -12.20 11.51 -3.72
N GLY A 157 -11.95 12.78 -3.37
CA GLY A 157 -11.38 13.19 -2.09
C GLY A 157 -12.29 12.84 -0.91
N GLU A 158 -13.59 13.09 -1.01
CA GLU A 158 -14.60 12.79 0.01
C GLU A 158 -14.78 11.28 0.21
N ALA A 159 -14.84 10.51 -0.88
CA ALA A 159 -14.90 9.05 -0.80
C ALA A 159 -13.68 8.46 -0.07
N ILE A 160 -12.49 8.99 -0.34
CA ILE A 160 -11.24 8.56 0.29
C ILE A 160 -11.16 9.04 1.75
N LEU A 161 -11.56 10.27 2.08
CA LEU A 161 -11.57 10.77 3.45
C LEU A 161 -12.50 9.94 4.36
N SER A 162 -13.67 9.53 3.84
CA SER A 162 -14.60 8.67 4.58
C SER A 162 -14.00 7.29 4.88
N SER A 163 -13.22 6.72 3.95
CA SER A 163 -12.52 5.45 4.16
C SER A 163 -11.33 5.55 5.13
N ILE A 164 -10.73 6.74 5.26
CA ILE A 164 -9.56 6.99 6.13
C ILE A 164 -9.98 7.25 7.58
N HIS A 165 -11.08 7.98 7.81
CA HIS A 165 -11.55 8.26 9.18
C HIS A 165 -11.92 6.96 9.93
N GLY A 166 -12.37 5.93 9.21
CA GLY A 166 -12.67 4.60 9.78
C GLY A 166 -11.44 3.76 10.18
N GLN A 167 -10.23 4.07 9.70
CA GLN A 167 -9.02 3.26 9.95
C GLN A 167 -8.07 3.87 11.01
N ARG A 168 -8.16 5.18 11.26
CA ARG A 168 -7.19 5.95 12.05
C ARG A 168 -7.19 5.65 13.57
N GLU A 169 -8.29 5.16 14.12
CA GLU A 169 -8.42 4.87 15.56
C GLU A 169 -7.64 3.61 16.00
N ARG A 170 -7.29 2.70 15.08
CA ARG A 170 -6.70 1.40 15.46
C ARG A 170 -5.19 1.26 15.21
N LEU A 171 -4.58 2.15 14.42
CA LEU A 171 -3.17 2.02 13.98
C LEU A 171 -2.18 2.93 14.73
N LYS A 172 -2.64 3.95 15.46
CA LYS A 172 -1.75 4.83 16.26
C LYS A 172 -1.02 4.10 17.39
N SER A 173 -1.52 2.96 17.86
CA SER A 173 -0.86 2.18 18.93
C SER A 173 0.29 1.29 18.44
N ALA A 174 0.44 1.07 17.12
CA ALA A 174 1.46 0.18 16.55
C ALA A 174 2.80 0.89 16.26
N HIS A 175 2.74 2.21 15.95
CA HIS A 175 3.89 3.06 15.61
C HIS A 175 5.06 3.03 16.60
N ARG A 176 4.84 2.65 17.87
CA ARG A 176 5.90 2.68 18.90
C ARG A 176 6.75 1.40 18.98
N LYS A 177 6.46 0.36 18.19
CA LYS A 177 7.18 -0.94 18.22
C LYS A 177 8.10 -1.21 17.03
N ALA A 178 8.15 -0.33 16.04
CA ALA A 178 8.88 -0.54 14.79
C ALA A 178 10.42 -0.37 14.89
N LEU A 179 10.94 0.26 15.96
CA LEU A 179 12.38 0.49 16.10
C LEU A 179 13.20 -0.79 16.37
N ASP A 180 12.58 -1.91 16.75
CA ASP A 180 13.29 -3.17 17.06
C ASP A 180 13.25 -4.23 15.94
N ILE A 181 12.56 -4.00 14.83
CA ILE A 181 12.25 -5.08 13.86
C ILE A 181 13.16 -5.03 12.61
N LEU A 182 14.01 -4.02 12.49
CA LEU A 182 14.95 -3.86 11.38
C LEU A 182 16.01 -4.98 11.29
N ASN A 183 16.13 -5.85 12.31
CA ASN A 183 17.03 -7.01 12.28
C ASN A 183 16.38 -8.34 11.83
N THR A 184 15.16 -8.33 11.24
CA THR A 184 14.49 -9.58 10.78
C THR A 184 14.01 -9.56 9.34
N VAL A 185 14.74 -8.84 8.47
CA VAL A 185 14.51 -8.80 7.01
C VAL A 185 14.73 -10.18 6.34
N GLY A 186 15.22 -11.20 7.06
CA GLY A 186 15.41 -12.57 6.58
C GLY A 186 14.19 -13.51 6.63
N ILE A 187 12.96 -13.01 6.75
CA ILE A 187 11.77 -13.86 6.96
C ILE A 187 10.80 -13.80 5.75
N SER A 188 11.18 -14.42 4.64
CA SER A 188 10.21 -14.76 3.58
C SER A 188 10.41 -16.22 3.17
N ASN A 189 9.32 -16.98 3.08
CA ASN A 189 9.23 -18.44 2.91
C ASN A 189 9.71 -19.35 4.04
N SER A 190 10.91 -19.17 4.62
CA SER A 190 11.44 -20.17 5.57
C SER A 190 10.66 -20.22 6.90
N VAL A 191 10.23 -19.06 7.43
CA VAL A 191 9.40 -19.01 8.65
C VAL A 191 7.95 -19.46 8.41
N LEU A 192 7.41 -19.24 7.20
CA LEU A 192 6.09 -19.77 6.83
C LEU A 192 6.11 -21.31 6.87
N ARG A 193 7.15 -21.93 6.29
CA ARG A 193 7.38 -23.39 6.38
C ARG A 193 7.76 -23.86 7.79
N LEU A 194 8.47 -23.06 8.59
CA LEU A 194 8.81 -23.43 9.97
C LEU A 194 7.57 -23.47 10.88
N ILE A 195 6.60 -22.58 10.67
CA ILE A 195 5.34 -22.55 11.44
C ILE A 195 4.42 -23.69 11.01
N GLU A 196 4.38 -24.02 9.71
CA GLU A 196 3.68 -25.21 9.21
C GLU A 196 4.30 -26.52 9.75
N ARG A 197 5.64 -26.59 9.85
CA ARG A 197 6.37 -27.76 10.37
C ARG A 197 6.07 -28.03 11.84
N ARG A 198 5.87 -27.02 12.69
CA ARG A 198 5.59 -27.23 14.13
C ARG A 198 4.26 -27.95 14.38
N ASN A 199 3.22 -27.68 13.58
CA ASN A 199 1.96 -28.41 13.67
C ASN A 199 2.10 -29.87 13.26
N ARG A 200 2.92 -30.16 12.22
CA ARG A 200 3.26 -31.54 11.83
C ARG A 200 4.10 -32.27 12.88
N VAL A 201 5.01 -31.58 13.56
CA VAL A 201 5.84 -32.18 14.62
C VAL A 201 4.96 -32.58 15.81
N ASP A 202 4.04 -31.72 16.25
CA ASP A 202 3.08 -32.07 17.32
C ASP A 202 2.17 -33.24 16.93
N GLN A 203 1.77 -33.32 15.67
CA GLN A 203 0.98 -34.43 15.16
C GLN A 203 1.80 -35.73 15.09
N TRP A 204 3.06 -35.67 14.65
CA TRP A 204 3.96 -36.82 14.57
C TRP A 204 4.31 -37.39 15.95
N ILE A 205 4.54 -36.55 16.96
CA ILE A 205 4.81 -36.99 18.34
C ILE A 205 3.63 -37.79 18.90
N LYS A 206 2.38 -37.38 18.63
CA LYS A 206 1.17 -38.11 19.07
C LYS A 206 1.06 -39.49 18.42
N TYR A 207 1.28 -39.57 17.11
CA TYR A 207 1.23 -40.86 16.38
C TYR A 207 2.40 -41.77 16.74
N ALA A 208 3.59 -41.22 16.96
CA ALA A 208 4.75 -41.96 17.44
C ALA A 208 4.49 -42.58 18.81
N GLY A 209 3.92 -41.80 19.75
CA GLY A 209 3.53 -42.30 21.07
C GLY A 209 2.47 -43.41 21.00
N MET A 210 1.44 -43.24 20.17
CA MET A 210 0.42 -44.26 19.96
C MET A 210 1.02 -45.56 19.40
N LEU A 211 1.88 -45.47 18.38
CA LEU A 211 2.54 -46.63 17.79
C LEU A 211 3.42 -47.37 18.81
N LEU A 212 4.19 -46.61 19.61
CA LEU A 212 5.06 -47.17 20.65
C LEU A 212 4.27 -47.98 21.67
N THR A 213 3.11 -47.47 22.11
CA THR A 213 2.25 -48.19 23.06
C THR A 213 1.68 -49.49 22.47
N VAL A 214 1.32 -49.49 21.18
CA VAL A 214 0.83 -50.69 20.49
C VAL A 214 1.94 -51.74 20.37
N ILE A 215 3.17 -51.32 20.01
CA ILE A 215 4.33 -52.23 19.91
C ILE A 215 4.64 -52.86 21.27
N PHE A 216 4.63 -52.08 22.35
CA PHE A 216 4.89 -52.61 23.70
C PHE A 216 3.84 -53.64 24.14
N LEU A 217 2.56 -53.40 23.88
CA LEU A 217 1.51 -54.39 24.18
C LEU A 217 1.69 -55.67 23.36
N PHE A 218 2.04 -55.54 22.08
CA PHE A 218 2.23 -56.70 21.20
C PHE A 218 3.44 -57.53 21.63
N ALA A 219 4.56 -56.89 21.96
CA ALA A 219 5.75 -57.56 22.47
C ALA A 219 5.48 -58.30 23.79
N PHE A 220 4.70 -57.70 24.69
CA PHE A 220 4.34 -58.31 25.97
C PHE A 220 3.43 -59.54 25.80
N VAL A 221 2.48 -59.48 24.87
CA VAL A 221 1.60 -60.61 24.57
C VAL A 221 2.37 -61.74 23.90
N PHE A 222 3.27 -61.43 22.95
CA PHE A 222 4.08 -62.43 22.26
C PHE A 222 5.10 -63.10 23.18
N TRP A 223 5.66 -62.39 24.17
CA TRP A 223 6.56 -62.99 25.16
C TRP A 223 5.82 -63.85 26.19
N ARG A 224 4.54 -63.57 26.44
CA ARG A 224 3.73 -64.35 27.40
C ARG A 224 3.11 -65.61 26.77
N HIS A 225 3.10 -65.72 25.46
CA HIS A 225 2.60 -66.90 24.74
C HIS A 225 3.74 -67.84 24.38
#